data_AF-A0A1I6KZT9-F1
#
_entry.id   AF-A0A1I6KZT9-F1
#
_cell.length_a   1.000
_cell.length_b   1.000
_cell.length_c   1.000
_cell.angle_alpha   90.00
_cell.angle_beta   90.00
_cell.angle_gamma   90.00
#
_symmetry.space_group_name_H-M   'P 1'
#
loop_
_entity.id
_entity.type
_entity.pdbx_description
1 polymer ?
#
loop_
_entity_poly.entity_id
_entity_poly.type
_entity_poly.pdbx_seq_one_letter_code
_entity_poly.pdbx_strand_id
1 'polypeptide(L)'
;NSTNVQQWGASSAASYNTWKVVSTGDGYYKLYSQVGDGNTYVLDIAGMKTADGTNVLIYTDKGSSNQMFKFVKNSDGTYGILSKLAGDVSGIEIASSSTGSGGNVQLYQYTGSANQKWTLEKVTLATPTPVVTPTPVVTPTPAAQTSVLDITASGSGWSTGYNLNVTLKNTSSSNITSWKLYLQKSETDITNIWCAKMSTTGTTIEITPESYTSNIYSGGTVSFGFGANGTIPTKLTYKFVYVVNGTEYTCQGTDSSL
;
A
#
# COMPACT_ATOMS: atom_id res chain seq x y z
N ASN A 1 -4.43 -1.50 9.80
CA ASN A 1 -5.12 -1.11 11.05
C ASN A 1 -4.78 0.33 11.39
N SER A 2 -5.81 1.12 11.72
CA SER A 2 -5.69 2.52 12.18
C SER A 2 -5.17 3.52 11.14
N THR A 3 -5.27 3.18 9.85
CA THR A 3 -4.94 4.11 8.75
C THR A 3 -6.05 5.14 8.61
N ASN A 4 -5.69 6.42 8.57
CA ASN A 4 -6.66 7.51 8.49
C ASN A 4 -7.46 7.48 7.18
N VAL A 5 -8.75 7.86 7.25
CA VAL A 5 -9.57 8.15 6.07
C VAL A 5 -9.64 9.66 5.89
N GLN A 6 -9.32 10.12 4.69
CA GLN A 6 -9.28 11.54 4.34
C GLN A 6 -9.78 11.72 2.91
N GLN A 7 -10.27 12.92 2.59
CA GLN A 7 -10.59 13.25 1.21
C GLN A 7 -9.33 13.51 0.38
N TRP A 8 -9.44 13.25 -0.91
CA TRP A 8 -8.41 13.57 -1.90
C TRP A 8 -9.07 13.73 -3.27
N GLY A 9 -8.42 14.46 -4.19
CA GLY A 9 -8.85 14.50 -5.57
C GLY A 9 -8.78 13.12 -6.24
N ALA A 10 -9.83 12.73 -6.96
CA ALA A 10 -9.90 11.46 -7.68
C ALA A 10 -10.30 11.71 -9.15
N SER A 11 -9.50 11.21 -10.09
CA SER A 11 -9.80 11.26 -11.53
C SER A 11 -10.24 9.91 -12.11
N SER A 12 -10.06 8.82 -11.36
CA SER A 12 -10.49 7.47 -11.72
C SER A 12 -10.69 6.61 -10.47
N ALA A 13 -11.44 5.51 -10.63
CA ALA A 13 -11.62 4.51 -9.59
C ALA A 13 -10.33 3.70 -9.36
N ALA A 14 -9.92 3.58 -8.11
CA ALA A 14 -8.73 2.86 -7.65
C ALA A 14 -8.95 2.29 -6.23
N SER A 15 -8.06 1.41 -5.77
CA SER A 15 -8.19 0.75 -4.46
C SER A 15 -8.29 1.73 -3.28
N TYR A 16 -7.61 2.89 -3.36
CA TYR A 16 -7.56 3.90 -2.31
C TYR A 16 -8.74 4.88 -2.29
N ASN A 17 -9.65 4.82 -3.26
CA ASN A 17 -10.85 5.67 -3.31
C ASN A 17 -12.14 4.88 -3.61
N THR A 18 -12.10 3.56 -3.44
CA THR A 18 -13.26 2.69 -3.66
C THR A 18 -13.55 1.81 -2.45
N TRP A 19 -14.82 1.47 -2.29
CA TRP A 19 -15.34 0.72 -1.16
C TRP A 19 -16.33 -0.32 -1.65
N LYS A 20 -16.24 -1.54 -1.13
CA LYS A 20 -17.27 -2.55 -1.30
C LYS A 20 -18.29 -2.41 -0.17
N VAL A 21 -19.52 -2.10 -0.55
CA VAL A 21 -20.63 -1.93 0.39
C VAL A 21 -21.33 -3.27 0.61
N VAL A 22 -21.40 -3.74 1.85
CA VAL A 22 -21.98 -5.03 2.21
C VAL A 22 -23.07 -4.82 3.26
N SER A 23 -24.28 -5.31 2.99
CA SER A 23 -25.39 -5.25 3.94
C SER A 23 -25.10 -6.09 5.19
N THR A 24 -25.41 -5.54 6.36
CA THR A 24 -25.39 -6.26 7.64
C THR A 24 -26.79 -6.58 8.15
N GLY A 25 -27.84 -6.29 7.38
CA GLY A 25 -29.24 -6.33 7.83
C GLY A 25 -29.72 -5.01 8.42
N ASP A 26 -31.03 -4.89 8.63
CA ASP A 26 -31.71 -3.74 9.26
C ASP A 26 -31.41 -2.36 8.63
N GLY A 27 -31.08 -2.35 7.34
CA GLY A 27 -30.71 -1.12 6.61
C GLY A 27 -29.32 -0.59 6.91
N TYR A 28 -28.46 -1.39 7.55
CA TYR A 28 -27.05 -1.04 7.81
C TYR A 28 -26.10 -1.78 6.88
N TYR A 29 -24.94 -1.19 6.69
CA TYR A 29 -23.90 -1.65 5.78
C TYR A 29 -22.52 -1.46 6.40
N LYS A 30 -21.60 -2.35 6.03
CA LYS A 30 -20.16 -2.16 6.18
C LYS A 30 -19.59 -1.64 4.87
N LEU A 31 -18.59 -0.77 4.95
CA LEU A 31 -17.82 -0.30 3.80
C LEU A 31 -16.43 -0.92 3.88
N TYR A 32 -16.18 -1.97 3.10
CA TYR A 32 -14.87 -2.61 3.01
C TYR A 32 -13.95 -1.78 2.10
N SER A 33 -12.84 -1.33 2.66
CA SER A 33 -11.80 -0.63 1.89
C SER A 33 -11.29 -1.55 0.80
N GLN A 34 -11.16 -1.03 -0.42
CA GLN A 34 -10.50 -1.77 -1.50
C GLN A 34 -8.98 -1.65 -1.43
N VAL A 35 -8.42 -0.95 -0.44
CA VAL A 35 -7.01 -1.05 -0.09
C VAL A 35 -6.73 -2.44 0.48
N GLY A 36 -5.74 -3.14 -0.08
CA GLY A 36 -5.41 -4.50 0.32
C GLY A 36 -6.28 -5.54 -0.36
N ASP A 37 -6.88 -6.45 0.41
CA ASP A 37 -7.61 -7.61 -0.09
C ASP A 37 -9.12 -7.35 -0.37
N GLY A 38 -9.61 -6.14 -0.10
CA GLY A 38 -11.02 -5.78 -0.27
C GLY A 38 -11.98 -6.46 0.72
N ASN A 39 -11.48 -7.14 1.76
CA ASN A 39 -12.25 -8.02 2.63
C ASN A 39 -11.87 -7.93 4.12
N THR A 40 -10.67 -7.48 4.47
CA THR A 40 -10.19 -7.45 5.85
C THR A 40 -10.54 -6.15 6.57
N TYR A 41 -10.44 -5.01 5.88
CA TYR A 41 -10.53 -3.68 6.51
C TYR A 41 -11.82 -2.96 6.13
N VAL A 42 -12.51 -2.42 7.13
CA VAL A 42 -13.74 -1.66 6.99
C VAL A 42 -13.59 -0.24 7.52
N LEU A 43 -14.44 0.67 7.04
CA LEU A 43 -14.64 1.98 7.65
C LEU A 43 -15.02 1.81 9.12
N ASP A 44 -14.34 2.53 10.02
CA ASP A 44 -14.44 2.33 11.46
C ASP A 44 -14.34 3.68 12.18
N ILE A 45 -15.24 3.89 13.14
CA ILE A 45 -15.20 5.03 14.06
C ILE A 45 -14.25 4.70 15.21
N ALA A 46 -13.18 5.48 15.32
CA ALA A 46 -12.04 5.19 16.17
C ALA A 46 -12.43 5.00 17.65
N GLY A 47 -12.10 3.82 18.17
CA GLY A 47 -12.27 3.51 19.59
C GLY A 47 -13.72 3.46 20.06
N MET A 48 -14.68 3.26 19.14
CA MET A 48 -16.12 3.21 19.45
C MET A 48 -16.63 4.47 20.17
N LYS A 49 -16.03 5.64 19.88
CA LYS A 49 -16.45 6.91 20.48
C LYS A 49 -17.56 7.57 19.65
N THR A 50 -18.49 8.23 20.32
CA THR A 50 -19.60 8.98 19.70
C THR A 50 -19.42 10.49 19.79
N ALA A 51 -18.30 10.96 20.31
CA ALA A 51 -18.02 12.39 20.41
C ALA A 51 -17.82 12.99 19.02
N ASP A 52 -18.30 14.22 18.83
CA ASP A 52 -18.06 14.99 17.62
C ASP A 52 -16.55 15.17 17.38
N GLY A 53 -16.16 15.06 16.12
CA GLY A 53 -14.75 15.08 15.71
C GLY A 53 -14.02 13.75 15.93
N THR A 54 -14.70 12.68 16.35
CA THR A 54 -14.08 11.36 16.45
C THR A 54 -13.59 10.93 15.07
N ASN A 55 -12.31 10.53 15.01
CA ASN A 55 -11.67 10.16 13.76
C ASN A 55 -12.33 8.93 13.11
N VAL A 56 -12.41 8.95 11.77
CA VAL A 56 -12.82 7.79 10.99
C VAL A 56 -11.57 7.21 10.30
N LEU A 57 -11.38 5.91 10.44
CA LEU A 57 -10.20 5.18 9.96
C LEU A 57 -10.62 3.87 9.29
N ILE A 58 -9.65 3.11 8.78
CA ILE A 58 -9.86 1.70 8.43
C ILE A 58 -9.32 0.77 9.50
N TYR A 59 -10.13 -0.22 9.87
CA TYR A 59 -9.78 -1.22 10.88
C TYR A 59 -10.24 -2.61 10.46
N THR A 60 -9.59 -3.64 11.00
CA THR A 60 -10.02 -5.02 10.79
C THR A 60 -11.49 -5.15 11.17
N ASP A 61 -12.29 -5.82 10.34
CA ASP A 61 -13.69 -6.09 10.65
C ASP A 61 -13.82 -6.88 11.96
N LYS A 62 -14.52 -6.28 12.93
CA LYS A 62 -14.85 -6.87 14.24
C LYS A 62 -16.35 -7.13 14.40
N GLY A 63 -17.18 -6.74 13.42
CA GLY A 63 -18.63 -6.89 13.49
C GLY A 63 -19.31 -5.99 14.52
N SER A 64 -18.62 -4.97 15.03
CA SER A 64 -19.13 -4.04 16.03
C SER A 64 -19.88 -2.85 15.40
N SER A 65 -20.73 -2.18 16.19
CA SER A 65 -21.60 -1.09 15.71
C SER A 65 -20.86 0.13 15.16
N ASN A 66 -19.60 0.36 15.58
CA ASN A 66 -18.74 1.43 15.08
C ASN A 66 -18.25 1.21 13.63
N GLN A 67 -18.59 0.06 13.04
CA GLN A 67 -18.29 -0.32 11.65
C GLN A 67 -19.55 -0.45 10.78
N MET A 68 -20.71 -0.03 11.30
CA MET A 68 -22.00 -0.19 10.62
C MET A 68 -22.64 1.17 10.34
N PHE A 69 -23.01 1.40 9.09
CA PHE A 69 -23.49 2.68 8.61
C PHE A 69 -24.80 2.55 7.81
N LYS A 70 -25.68 3.54 7.93
CA LYS A 70 -26.93 3.66 7.19
C LYS A 70 -26.79 4.73 6.13
N PHE A 71 -27.13 4.41 4.89
CA PHE A 71 -27.20 5.39 3.80
C PHE A 71 -28.59 6.00 3.72
N VAL A 72 -28.68 7.33 3.82
CA VAL A 72 -29.94 8.08 3.71
C VAL A 72 -29.90 8.90 2.44
N LYS A 73 -30.75 8.55 1.46
CA LYS A 73 -30.81 9.28 0.19
C LYS A 73 -31.45 10.65 0.40
N ASN A 74 -30.75 11.70 -0.01
CA ASN A 74 -31.23 13.08 -0.02
C ASN A 74 -32.03 13.37 -1.31
N SER A 75 -32.83 14.44 -1.30
CA SER A 75 -33.64 14.85 -2.46
C SER A 75 -32.82 15.26 -3.68
N ASP A 76 -31.58 15.71 -3.47
CA ASP A 76 -30.62 16.08 -4.52
C ASP A 76 -29.86 14.87 -5.11
N GLY A 77 -30.17 13.65 -4.65
CA GLY A 77 -29.54 12.42 -5.10
C GLY A 77 -28.23 12.05 -4.38
N THR A 78 -27.71 12.92 -3.52
CA THR A 78 -26.60 12.59 -2.60
C THR A 78 -27.09 11.69 -1.46
N TYR A 79 -26.16 11.21 -0.64
CA TYR A 79 -26.45 10.39 0.54
C TYR A 79 -25.84 11.01 1.80
N GLY A 80 -26.58 10.98 2.90
CA GLY A 80 -26.00 10.98 4.24
C GLY A 80 -25.52 9.58 4.60
N ILE A 81 -24.43 9.49 5.38
CA ILE A 81 -23.89 8.22 5.89
C ILE A 81 -23.94 8.30 7.41
N LEU A 82 -24.91 7.63 8.03
CA LEU A 82 -25.18 7.71 9.47
C LEU A 82 -24.58 6.52 10.22
N SER A 83 -24.14 6.74 11.45
CA SER A 83 -23.52 5.70 12.28
C SER A 83 -24.54 4.93 13.11
N LYS A 84 -24.49 3.59 13.05
CA LYS A 84 -25.26 2.72 13.96
C LYS A 84 -24.84 2.91 15.42
N LEU A 85 -23.54 3.04 15.68
CA LEU A 85 -22.98 3.28 17.01
C LEU A 85 -23.61 4.52 17.66
N ALA A 86 -23.82 5.58 16.86
CA ALA A 86 -24.41 6.83 17.31
C ALA A 86 -25.94 6.86 17.17
N GLY A 87 -26.61 5.71 17.00
CA GLY A 87 -28.07 5.65 16.91
C GLY A 87 -28.67 6.48 15.77
N ASP A 88 -27.95 6.60 14.65
CA ASP A 88 -28.31 7.39 13.47
C ASP A 88 -28.41 8.91 13.72
N VAL A 89 -27.91 9.45 14.84
CA VAL A 89 -27.91 10.91 15.09
C VAL A 89 -26.63 11.62 14.63
N SER A 90 -25.56 10.87 14.41
CA SER A 90 -24.28 11.36 13.88
C SER A 90 -23.91 10.65 12.59
N GLY A 91 -23.25 11.36 11.70
CA GLY A 91 -22.85 10.88 10.39
C GLY A 91 -21.38 11.15 10.07
N ILE A 92 -20.99 10.64 8.91
CA ILE A 92 -19.65 10.79 8.36
C ILE A 92 -19.58 12.10 7.59
N GLU A 93 -18.57 12.92 7.89
CA GLU A 93 -18.39 14.23 7.28
C GLU A 93 -16.93 14.56 6.99
N ILE A 94 -16.73 15.59 6.15
CA ILE A 94 -15.43 16.25 6.02
C ILE A 94 -15.30 17.32 7.11
N ALA A 95 -14.24 17.19 7.92
CA ALA A 95 -13.94 18.11 9.02
C ALA A 95 -13.77 19.55 8.52
N SER A 96 -14.39 20.49 9.25
CA SER A 96 -14.34 21.93 8.95
C SER A 96 -14.78 22.30 7.53
N SER A 97 -15.56 21.43 6.86
CA SER A 97 -15.94 21.59 5.44
C SER A 97 -14.74 21.83 4.51
N SER A 98 -13.58 21.23 4.81
CA SER A 98 -12.39 21.36 3.98
C SER A 98 -12.69 20.94 2.54
N THR A 99 -12.09 21.62 1.56
CA THR A 99 -12.11 21.23 0.14
C THR A 99 -10.73 20.76 -0.36
N GLY A 100 -9.71 20.85 0.50
CA GLY A 100 -8.34 20.46 0.18
C GLY A 100 -8.10 18.97 0.38
N SER A 101 -7.18 18.42 -0.43
CA SER A 101 -6.60 17.09 -0.21
C SER A 101 -6.06 16.97 1.22
N GLY A 102 -6.36 15.85 1.88
CA GLY A 102 -6.02 15.63 3.29
C GLY A 102 -7.05 16.16 4.28
N GLY A 103 -8.17 16.73 3.82
CA GLY A 103 -9.31 17.03 4.69
C GLY A 103 -9.79 15.78 5.42
N ASN A 104 -9.84 15.85 6.75
CA ASN A 104 -10.11 14.67 7.58
C ASN A 104 -11.56 14.19 7.44
N VAL A 105 -11.76 12.87 7.44
CA VAL A 105 -13.10 12.29 7.59
C VAL A 105 -13.35 11.99 9.07
N GLN A 106 -14.47 12.46 9.60
CA GLN A 106 -14.80 12.33 11.01
C GLN A 106 -16.27 12.00 11.24
N LEU A 107 -16.58 11.55 12.45
CA LEU A 107 -17.94 11.47 12.97
C LEU A 107 -18.35 12.84 13.53
N TYR A 108 -19.54 13.29 13.17
CA TYR A 108 -20.14 14.50 13.74
C TYR A 108 -21.66 14.40 13.75
N GLN A 109 -22.33 15.15 14.61
CA GLN A 109 -23.78 15.31 14.59
C GLN A 109 -24.32 15.56 13.16
N TYR A 110 -25.32 14.79 12.76
CA TYR A 110 -25.88 14.90 11.42
C TYR A 110 -26.89 16.06 11.34
N THR A 111 -26.62 17.00 10.44
CA THR A 111 -27.47 18.17 10.15
C THR A 111 -27.92 18.22 8.69
N GLY A 112 -27.37 17.34 7.83
CA GLY A 112 -27.59 17.40 6.38
C GLY A 112 -26.80 18.51 5.68
N SER A 113 -25.79 19.07 6.35
CA SER A 113 -24.87 20.07 5.80
C SER A 113 -24.10 19.54 4.59
N ALA A 114 -23.58 20.45 3.75
CA ALA A 114 -22.90 20.10 2.50
C ALA A 114 -21.70 19.15 2.70
N ASN A 115 -20.93 19.31 3.78
CA ASN A 115 -19.80 18.45 4.14
C ASN A 115 -20.20 17.04 4.62
N GLN A 116 -21.51 16.77 4.75
CA GLN A 116 -22.08 15.48 5.15
C GLN A 116 -22.80 14.78 3.99
N LYS A 117 -22.73 15.36 2.78
CA LYS A 117 -23.36 14.83 1.57
C LYS A 117 -22.32 14.11 0.72
N TRP A 118 -22.63 12.86 0.41
CA TRP A 118 -21.76 11.97 -0.33
C TRP A 118 -22.42 11.53 -1.63
N THR A 119 -21.70 11.63 -2.74
CA THR A 119 -22.11 10.99 -4.00
C THR A 119 -21.58 9.56 -4.00
N LEU A 120 -22.47 8.60 -4.24
CA LEU A 120 -22.08 7.20 -4.40
C LEU A 120 -22.05 6.85 -5.89
N GLU A 121 -20.84 6.74 -6.43
CA GLU A 121 -20.63 6.27 -7.80
C GLU A 121 -20.42 4.76 -7.80
N LYS A 122 -21.31 4.03 -8.48
CA LYS A 122 -21.10 2.59 -8.69
C LYS A 122 -19.97 2.42 -9.68
N VAL A 123 -18.85 1.95 -9.19
CA VAL A 123 -17.70 1.59 -10.01
C VAL A 123 -17.59 0.07 -10.10
N THR A 124 -17.31 -0.42 -11.29
CA THR A 124 -16.68 -1.71 -11.44
C THR A 124 -15.18 -1.43 -11.43
N LEU A 125 -14.52 -1.76 -10.32
CA LEU A 125 -13.08 -1.99 -10.44
C LEU A 125 -12.94 -3.07 -11.52
N ALA A 126 -11.98 -2.89 -12.45
CA ALA A 126 -11.48 -4.06 -13.13
C ALA A 126 -11.13 -5.03 -12.01
N THR A 127 -11.85 -6.14 -11.92
CA THR A 127 -11.39 -7.26 -11.09
C THR A 127 -9.94 -7.40 -11.52
N PRO A 128 -8.93 -7.34 -10.61
CA PRO A 128 -7.64 -7.87 -11.00
C PRO A 128 -8.02 -9.25 -11.52
N THR A 129 -7.78 -9.50 -12.81
CA THR A 129 -8.05 -10.79 -13.41
C THR A 129 -7.55 -11.78 -12.37
N PRO A 130 -8.38 -12.70 -11.85
CA PRO A 130 -7.89 -13.64 -10.87
C PRO A 130 -6.60 -14.14 -11.46
N VAL A 131 -5.49 -13.96 -10.73
CA VAL A 131 -4.30 -14.73 -11.06
C VAL A 131 -4.77 -16.14 -10.74
N VAL A 132 -5.43 -16.78 -11.72
CA VAL A 132 -5.40 -18.21 -11.86
C VAL A 132 -3.94 -18.51 -11.69
N THR A 133 -3.56 -19.23 -10.63
CA THR A 133 -2.39 -20.08 -10.78
C THR A 133 -2.76 -20.97 -11.95
N PRO A 134 -2.22 -20.76 -13.15
CA PRO A 134 -2.63 -21.56 -14.28
C PRO A 134 -2.27 -23.01 -13.90
N THR A 135 -3.15 -23.98 -14.12
CA THR A 135 -2.66 -25.31 -14.55
C THR A 135 -1.62 -24.99 -15.61
N PRO A 136 -0.35 -25.43 -15.54
CA PRO A 136 0.73 -24.88 -16.36
C PRO A 136 0.41 -25.07 -17.85
N VAL A 137 -0.32 -24.12 -18.41
CA VAL A 137 -0.38 -23.84 -19.82
C VAL A 137 0.88 -23.05 -20.02
N VAL A 138 1.79 -23.64 -20.77
CA VAL A 138 2.94 -22.97 -21.38
C VAL A 138 2.43 -21.71 -22.08
N THR A 139 2.34 -20.63 -21.31
CA THR A 139 2.49 -19.28 -21.84
C THR A 139 3.87 -19.31 -22.48
N PRO A 140 4.06 -18.82 -23.72
CA PRO A 140 5.41 -18.71 -24.25
C PRO A 140 6.22 -18.03 -23.16
N THR A 141 7.28 -18.70 -22.69
CA THR A 141 8.26 -18.13 -21.76
C THR A 141 8.32 -16.65 -22.07
N PRO A 142 7.95 -15.74 -21.13
CA PRO A 142 8.18 -14.33 -21.33
C PRO A 142 9.60 -14.25 -21.84
N ALA A 143 9.77 -13.84 -23.10
CA ALA A 143 11.06 -13.93 -23.77
C ALA A 143 12.04 -13.33 -22.78
N ALA A 144 13.06 -14.11 -22.37
CA ALA A 144 13.94 -13.78 -21.26
C ALA A 144 14.28 -12.29 -21.35
N GLN A 145 13.57 -11.46 -20.58
CA GLN A 145 13.73 -10.04 -20.71
C GLN A 145 14.94 -9.79 -19.83
N THR A 146 16.05 -9.49 -20.49
CA THR A 146 17.26 -8.99 -19.86
C THR A 146 16.83 -7.96 -18.83
N SER A 147 17.01 -8.28 -17.55
CA SER A 147 16.72 -7.36 -16.45
C SER A 147 17.24 -5.98 -16.86
N VAL A 148 16.37 -4.97 -16.90
CA VAL A 148 16.82 -3.60 -17.21
C VAL A 148 17.49 -2.94 -16.01
N LEU A 149 17.72 -3.74 -14.96
CA LEU A 149 18.46 -3.35 -13.79
C LEU A 149 19.67 -4.27 -13.65
N ASP A 150 20.85 -3.70 -13.86
CA ASP A 150 22.11 -4.33 -13.51
C ASP A 150 22.38 -4.04 -12.03
N ILE A 151 22.63 -5.10 -11.26
CA ILE A 151 22.91 -5.04 -9.83
C ILE A 151 24.36 -5.47 -9.66
N THR A 152 25.16 -4.62 -9.03
CA THR A 152 26.50 -4.98 -8.58
C THR A 152 26.60 -4.73 -7.10
N ALA A 153 27.38 -5.54 -6.41
CA ALA A 153 27.64 -5.35 -5.01
C ALA A 153 29.12 -5.62 -4.73
N SER A 154 29.68 -4.81 -3.85
CA SER A 154 31.07 -4.95 -3.42
C SER A 154 31.20 -4.48 -1.99
N GLY A 155 32.13 -5.07 -1.25
CA GLY A 155 32.34 -4.67 0.12
C GLY A 155 33.45 -5.44 0.79
N SER A 156 33.44 -5.41 2.11
CA SER A 156 34.50 -5.97 2.94
C SER A 156 33.94 -6.63 4.18
N GLY A 157 34.51 -7.76 4.55
CA GLY A 157 34.14 -8.52 5.73
C GLY A 157 35.29 -8.64 6.72
N TRP A 158 34.94 -8.84 7.98
CA TRP A 158 35.83 -9.23 9.07
C TRP A 158 35.21 -10.42 9.80
N SER A 159 35.84 -10.88 10.89
CA SER A 159 35.49 -12.16 11.54
C SER A 159 34.06 -12.28 12.06
N THR A 160 33.35 -11.17 12.25
CA THR A 160 32.00 -11.14 12.87
C THR A 160 30.98 -10.31 12.12
N GLY A 161 31.36 -9.66 11.02
CA GLY A 161 30.45 -8.83 10.24
C GLY A 161 31.05 -8.41 8.91
N TYR A 162 30.23 -7.77 8.09
CA TYR A 162 30.64 -7.24 6.80
C TYR A 162 29.82 -6.02 6.41
N ASN A 163 30.33 -5.26 5.45
CA ASN A 163 29.59 -4.24 4.73
C ASN A 163 29.47 -4.62 3.25
N LEU A 164 28.36 -4.25 2.62
CA LEU A 164 28.19 -4.28 1.17
C LEU A 164 27.65 -2.93 0.70
N ASN A 165 28.22 -2.43 -0.40
CA ASN A 165 27.66 -1.35 -1.21
C ASN A 165 27.04 -1.97 -2.45
N VAL A 166 25.74 -1.78 -2.62
CA VAL A 166 24.96 -2.25 -3.76
C VAL A 166 24.73 -1.07 -4.70
N THR A 167 25.03 -1.25 -5.98
CA THR A 167 24.75 -0.30 -7.04
C THR A 167 23.69 -0.87 -7.97
N LEU A 168 22.67 -0.07 -8.21
CA LEU A 168 21.57 -0.36 -9.12
C LEU A 168 21.74 0.53 -10.35
N LYS A 169 21.97 -0.07 -11.51
CA LYS A 169 22.09 0.64 -12.78
C LYS A 169 20.88 0.37 -13.65
N ASN A 170 20.21 1.42 -14.08
CA ASN A 170 19.11 1.34 -15.04
C ASN A 170 19.69 1.27 -16.46
N THR A 171 19.54 0.12 -17.12
CA THR A 171 19.98 -0.12 -18.50
C THR A 171 18.86 0.09 -19.52
N SER A 172 17.64 0.44 -19.07
CA SER A 172 16.55 0.82 -19.98
C SER A 172 16.67 2.25 -20.49
N SER A 173 15.86 2.56 -21.50
CA SER A 173 15.65 3.89 -22.06
C SER A 173 14.60 4.74 -21.31
N SER A 174 14.07 4.24 -20.18
CA SER A 174 13.01 4.90 -19.39
C SER A 174 13.44 4.99 -17.94
N ASN A 175 12.86 5.93 -17.18
CA ASN A 175 13.20 6.06 -15.76
C ASN A 175 12.57 4.93 -14.95
N ILE A 176 13.33 4.41 -13.99
CA ILE A 176 12.80 3.59 -12.90
C ILE A 176 12.36 4.54 -11.80
N THR A 177 11.07 4.62 -11.50
CA THR A 177 10.50 5.61 -10.57
C THR A 177 10.38 5.09 -9.14
N SER A 178 10.53 3.78 -8.94
CA SER A 178 10.58 3.14 -7.63
C SER A 178 11.21 1.76 -7.75
N TRP A 179 11.75 1.26 -6.64
CA TRP A 179 12.31 -0.08 -6.55
C TRP A 179 12.15 -0.68 -5.16
N LYS A 180 12.24 -2.01 -5.08
CA LYS A 180 12.32 -2.78 -3.84
C LYS A 180 13.23 -3.97 -4.04
N LEU A 181 14.07 -4.24 -3.04
CA LEU A 181 14.89 -5.43 -2.98
C LEU A 181 14.45 -6.31 -1.82
N TYR A 182 14.29 -7.60 -2.09
CA TYR A 182 13.96 -8.61 -1.10
C TYR A 182 15.12 -9.59 -0.97
N LEU A 183 15.56 -9.82 0.26
CA LEU A 183 16.61 -10.77 0.64
C LEU A 183 16.10 -11.71 1.74
N GLN A 184 16.78 -12.84 1.92
CA GLN A 184 16.48 -13.78 2.99
C GLN A 184 17.35 -13.51 4.21
N LYS A 185 16.73 -13.40 5.38
CA LYS A 185 17.44 -13.22 6.66
C LYS A 185 18.39 -14.38 6.99
N SER A 186 18.07 -15.58 6.52
CA SER A 186 18.94 -16.75 6.66
C SER A 186 20.23 -16.66 5.84
N GLU A 187 20.26 -15.83 4.81
CA GLU A 187 21.44 -15.63 3.94
C GLU A 187 22.23 -14.38 4.36
N THR A 188 21.57 -13.33 4.87
CA THR A 188 22.20 -12.10 5.34
C THR A 188 21.45 -11.50 6.52
N ASP A 189 22.10 -11.36 7.66
CA ASP A 189 21.52 -10.76 8.87
C ASP A 189 21.91 -9.27 8.97
N ILE A 190 21.15 -8.43 8.28
CA ILE A 190 21.44 -6.98 8.16
C ILE A 190 21.19 -6.29 9.51
N THR A 191 22.20 -5.56 10.00
CA THR A 191 22.16 -4.80 11.25
C THR A 191 21.88 -3.33 11.06
N ASN A 192 22.32 -2.76 9.93
CA ASN A 192 22.15 -1.35 9.61
C ASN A 192 22.20 -1.13 8.10
N ILE A 193 21.55 -0.07 7.63
CA ILE A 193 21.45 0.29 6.22
C ILE A 193 21.60 1.81 6.05
N TRP A 194 22.15 2.26 4.93
CA TRP A 194 22.26 3.67 4.54
C TRP A 194 21.85 3.87 3.08
N CYS A 195 21.38 5.08 2.76
CA CYS A 195 20.83 5.45 1.44
C CYS A 195 19.61 4.61 0.97
N ALA A 196 19.05 3.81 1.88
CA ALA A 196 17.85 3.02 1.73
C ALA A 196 17.24 2.76 3.13
N LYS A 197 16.01 2.27 3.15
CA LYS A 197 15.28 1.85 4.36
C LYS A 197 15.13 0.33 4.35
N MET A 198 15.15 -0.28 5.52
CA MET A 198 14.88 -1.71 5.68
C MET A 198 13.72 -1.97 6.63
N SER A 199 12.99 -3.04 6.38
CA SER A 199 12.08 -3.67 7.32
C SER A 199 12.24 -5.19 7.23
N THR A 200 12.01 -5.89 8.32
CA THR A 200 12.10 -7.37 8.35
C THR A 200 10.78 -7.94 8.85
N THR A 201 10.21 -8.86 8.08
CA THR A 201 8.98 -9.59 8.45
C THR A 201 9.22 -11.08 8.28
N GLY A 202 9.20 -11.83 9.38
CA GLY A 202 9.54 -13.25 9.36
C GLY A 202 10.97 -13.49 8.87
N THR A 203 11.13 -14.24 7.78
CA THR A 203 12.42 -14.56 7.16
C THR A 203 12.83 -13.57 6.06
N THR A 204 11.97 -12.62 5.71
CA THR A 204 12.18 -11.73 4.56
C THR A 204 12.63 -10.35 5.03
N ILE A 205 13.72 -9.86 4.42
CA ILE A 205 14.18 -8.48 4.54
C ILE A 205 13.67 -7.72 3.31
N GLU A 206 12.89 -6.67 3.52
CA GLU A 206 12.47 -5.73 2.48
C GLU A 206 13.30 -4.45 2.59
N ILE A 207 14.02 -4.13 1.51
CA ILE A 207 14.79 -2.90 1.33
C ILE A 207 14.05 -2.01 0.34
N THR A 208 13.82 -0.76 0.72
CA THR A 208 13.13 0.26 -0.08
C THR A 208 13.99 1.53 -0.20
N PRO A 209 13.84 2.32 -1.27
CA PRO A 209 14.60 3.53 -1.45
C PRO A 209 14.31 4.60 -0.41
N GLU A 210 15.29 5.47 -0.18
CA GLU A 210 15.04 6.82 0.30
C GLU A 210 14.44 7.68 -0.82
N SER A 211 13.84 8.83 -0.47
CA SER A 211 13.25 9.71 -1.49
C SER A 211 14.24 10.08 -2.59
N TYR A 212 15.50 10.35 -2.24
CA TYR A 212 16.57 10.73 -3.16
C TYR A 212 17.23 9.56 -3.90
N THR A 213 16.98 8.30 -3.50
CA THR A 213 17.43 7.10 -4.22
C THR A 213 16.31 6.37 -4.95
N SER A 214 15.07 6.87 -4.89
CA SER A 214 13.89 6.23 -5.49
C SER A 214 13.88 6.20 -7.02
N ASN A 215 14.36 7.28 -7.64
CA ASN A 215 14.36 7.43 -9.09
C ASN A 215 15.73 7.12 -9.68
N ILE A 216 15.79 6.17 -10.61
CA ILE A 216 16.99 5.83 -11.39
C ILE A 216 16.71 6.26 -12.83
N TYR A 217 17.28 7.39 -13.23
CA TYR A 217 17.14 7.88 -14.61
C TYR A 217 17.65 6.84 -15.62
N SER A 218 17.14 6.88 -16.85
CA SER A 218 17.65 6.09 -17.97
C SER A 218 19.19 6.17 -18.05
N GLY A 219 19.88 5.03 -18.02
CA GLY A 219 21.35 4.95 -18.00
C GLY A 219 22.02 5.34 -16.68
N GLY A 220 21.24 5.80 -15.70
CA GLY A 220 21.71 6.28 -14.41
C GLY A 220 21.96 5.16 -13.39
N THR A 221 22.52 5.55 -12.25
CA THR A 221 22.79 4.65 -11.13
C THR A 221 22.33 5.26 -9.82
N VAL A 222 21.93 4.40 -8.88
CA VAL A 222 21.83 4.74 -7.46
C VAL A 222 22.53 3.66 -6.66
N SER A 223 23.05 4.03 -5.49
CA SER A 223 23.70 3.08 -4.60
C SER A 223 23.13 3.20 -3.19
N PHE A 224 23.08 2.06 -2.52
CA PHE A 224 22.83 1.97 -1.09
C PHE A 224 23.81 0.97 -0.49
N GLY A 225 23.94 0.95 0.83
CA GLY A 225 24.77 -0.05 1.46
C GLY A 225 24.24 -0.47 2.81
N PHE A 226 24.74 -1.60 3.28
CA PHE A 226 24.32 -2.18 4.54
C PHE A 226 25.48 -2.88 5.26
N GLY A 227 25.38 -2.91 6.58
CA GLY A 227 26.20 -3.74 7.45
C GLY A 227 25.40 -4.96 7.91
N ALA A 228 26.06 -6.10 8.05
CA ALA A 228 25.43 -7.34 8.46
C ALA A 228 26.37 -8.19 9.34
N ASN A 229 25.78 -9.06 10.15
CA ASN A 229 26.52 -10.00 11.00
C ASN A 229 27.05 -11.19 10.19
N GLY A 230 28.15 -11.77 10.65
CA GLY A 230 28.76 -12.98 10.08
C GLY A 230 29.76 -12.67 8.96
N THR A 231 29.90 -13.59 8.02
CA THR A 231 30.79 -13.45 6.86
C THR A 231 30.01 -13.09 5.61
N ILE A 232 30.65 -12.43 4.64
CA ILE A 232 30.02 -12.12 3.34
C ILE A 232 29.48 -13.44 2.74
N PRO A 233 28.19 -13.50 2.39
CA PRO A 233 27.58 -14.69 1.81
C PRO A 233 28.20 -14.96 0.43
N THR A 234 28.58 -16.20 0.17
CA THR A 234 29.01 -16.65 -1.17
C THR A 234 27.85 -16.71 -2.17
N LYS A 235 26.63 -16.49 -1.68
CA LYS A 235 25.39 -16.52 -2.43
C LYS A 235 24.34 -15.63 -1.76
N LEU A 236 23.72 -14.74 -2.52
CA LEU A 236 22.50 -14.05 -2.11
C LEU A 236 21.37 -14.33 -3.10
N THR A 237 20.28 -14.88 -2.62
CA THR A 237 19.04 -15.01 -3.37
C THR A 237 18.25 -13.73 -3.24
N TYR A 238 17.90 -13.13 -4.37
CA TYR A 238 17.16 -11.88 -4.38
C TYR A 238 15.90 -11.93 -5.25
N LYS A 239 14.90 -11.15 -4.82
CA LYS A 239 13.79 -10.71 -5.66
C LYS A 239 13.83 -9.19 -5.72
N PHE A 240 13.85 -8.66 -6.93
CA PHE A 240 13.79 -7.23 -7.18
C PHE A 240 12.48 -6.86 -7.84
N VAL A 241 11.86 -5.79 -7.37
CA VAL A 241 10.61 -5.24 -7.91
C VAL A 241 10.86 -3.78 -8.27
N TYR A 242 10.49 -3.34 -9.47
CA TYR A 242 10.76 -1.98 -9.93
C TYR A 242 9.67 -1.46 -10.85
N VAL A 243 9.52 -0.14 -10.92
CA VAL A 243 8.46 0.52 -11.70
C VAL A 243 9.06 1.33 -12.84
N VAL A 244 8.65 1.03 -14.08
CA VAL A 244 8.99 1.80 -15.29
C VAL A 244 7.70 2.24 -15.96
N ASN A 245 7.55 3.54 -16.24
CA ASN A 245 6.35 4.11 -16.87
C ASN A 245 5.03 3.69 -16.18
N GLY A 246 5.05 3.57 -14.85
CA GLY A 246 3.90 3.14 -14.05
C GLY A 246 3.61 1.64 -14.08
N THR A 247 4.38 0.84 -14.81
CA THR A 247 4.28 -0.62 -14.85
C THR A 247 5.30 -1.25 -13.91
N GLU A 248 4.85 -2.18 -13.07
CA GLU A 248 5.72 -2.94 -12.16
C GLU A 248 6.31 -4.16 -12.87
N TYR A 249 7.61 -4.37 -12.66
CA TYR A 249 8.38 -5.50 -13.15
C TYR A 249 9.03 -6.22 -11.97
N THR A 250 9.18 -7.54 -12.10
CA THR A 250 9.87 -8.37 -11.12
C THR A 250 10.98 -9.16 -11.78
N CYS A 251 12.17 -9.16 -11.19
CA CYS A 251 13.23 -10.11 -11.52
C CYS A 251 13.69 -10.84 -10.25
N GLN A 252 14.19 -12.06 -10.44
CA GLN A 252 14.71 -12.88 -9.36
C GLN A 252 16.02 -13.49 -9.82
N GLY A 253 16.95 -13.66 -8.90
CA GLY A 253 18.26 -14.16 -9.24
C GLY A 253 19.02 -14.64 -8.03
N THR A 254 20.21 -15.13 -8.33
CA THR A 254 21.22 -15.43 -7.35
C THR A 254 22.45 -14.64 -7.75
N ASP A 255 22.97 -13.84 -6.83
CA ASP A 255 24.30 -13.27 -6.98
C ASP A 255 25.31 -14.18 -6.28
N SER A 256 26.28 -14.68 -7.04
CA SER A 256 27.41 -15.47 -6.57
C SER A 256 28.76 -14.79 -6.87
N SER A 257 28.71 -13.50 -7.23
CA SER A 257 29.90 -12.69 -7.59
C SER A 257 30.38 -11.80 -6.44
N LEU A 258 29.77 -11.94 -5.26
CA LEU A 258 30.07 -11.23 -4.01
C LEU A 258 31.37 -11.70 -3.35
#